data_AF-A0AAD3MW72-F1
#
_entry.id   AF-A0AAD3MW72-F1
#
_cell.length_a   1.000
_cell.length_b   1.000
_cell.length_c   1.000
_cell.angle_alpha   90.00
_cell.angle_beta   90.00
_cell.angle_gamma   90.00
#
_symmetry.space_group_name_H-M   'P 1'
#
loop_
_entity.id
_entity.type
_entity.pdbx_description
1 polymer ?
#
loop_
_entity_poly.entity_id
_entity_poly.type
_entity_poly.pdbx_seq_one_letter_code
_entity_poly.pdbx_strand_id
1 'polypeptide(L)'
;MRDIEAATGENLGSDRVGKKGKGKKKKFPNLSDLKQSANTSRCRLEKKVFNKSAMRRVAQVMAKADRRKHDKFSNQFNYSLN
;
A
#
# COMPACT_ATOMS: atom_id res chain seq x y z
N MET A 1 -9.28 8.14 1.86
CA MET A 1 -8.56 7.81 3.11
C MET A 1 -9.53 7.30 4.16
N ARG A 2 -10.64 8.00 4.40
CA ARG A 2 -11.70 7.57 5.31
C ARG A 2 -12.25 6.16 5.01
N ASP A 3 -12.36 5.81 3.72
CA ASP A 3 -12.82 4.46 3.32
C ASP A 3 -11.81 3.36 3.65
N ILE A 4 -10.52 3.66 3.60
CA ILE A 4 -9.45 2.70 3.97
C ILE A 4 -9.46 2.52 5.48
N GLU A 5 -9.56 3.60 6.25
CA GLU A 5 -9.68 3.55 7.71
C GLU A 5 -10.90 2.75 8.16
N ALA A 6 -12.05 2.90 7.48
CA ALA A 6 -13.25 2.12 7.76
C ALA A 6 -13.07 0.62 7.46
N ALA A 7 -12.30 0.29 6.41
CA ALA A 7 -12.05 -1.10 6.02
C ALA A 7 -10.99 -1.80 6.89
N THR A 8 -9.95 -1.10 7.35
CA THR A 8 -8.87 -1.68 8.17
C THR A 8 -9.00 -1.41 9.67
N GLY A 9 -9.90 -0.51 10.11
CA GLY A 9 -10.05 -0.11 11.51
C GLY A 9 -8.90 0.74 12.08
N GLU A 10 -7.93 1.09 11.24
CA GLU A 10 -6.73 1.85 11.62
C GLU A 10 -6.92 3.35 11.36
N ASN A 11 -6.60 4.21 12.33
CA ASN A 11 -6.72 5.67 12.17
C ASN A 11 -5.54 6.23 11.35
N LEU A 12 -5.81 6.62 10.10
CA LEU A 12 -4.83 7.15 9.15
C LEU A 12 -4.85 8.69 9.10
N GLY A 13 -5.62 9.33 9.99
CA GLY A 13 -5.69 10.78 10.16
C GLY A 13 -6.54 11.50 9.11
N SER A 14 -7.49 10.82 8.45
CA SER A 14 -8.41 11.45 7.49
C SER A 14 -9.28 12.55 8.13
N ASP A 15 -9.59 12.42 9.42
CA ASP A 15 -10.37 13.41 10.17
C ASP A 15 -9.61 14.70 10.50
N ARG A 16 -8.28 14.68 10.41
CA ARG A 16 -7.43 15.86 10.70
C ARG A 16 -7.42 16.87 9.56
N VAL A 17 -8.00 16.55 8.41
CA VAL A 17 -8.05 17.45 7.24
C VAL A 17 -8.98 18.66 7.49
N GLY A 18 -9.96 18.54 8.39
CA GLY A 18 -10.99 19.57 8.61
C GLY A 18 -10.69 20.66 9.65
N LYS A 19 -9.65 20.52 10.48
CA LYS A 19 -9.35 21.50 11.54
C LYS A 19 -7.90 21.93 11.48
N LYS A 20 -7.53 22.62 10.41
CA LYS A 20 -6.31 23.44 10.38
C LYS A 20 -6.59 24.66 11.25
N GLY A 21 -6.47 24.50 12.58
CA GLY A 21 -6.48 25.62 13.51
C GLY A 21 -5.53 26.69 12.98
N LYS A 22 -5.95 27.96 13.01
CA LYS A 22 -5.23 29.12 12.44
C LYS A 22 -3.74 29.05 12.83
N GLY A 23 -2.94 28.43 11.97
CA GLY A 23 -1.52 28.23 12.22
C GLY A 23 -0.85 29.59 12.20
N LYS A 24 0.13 29.80 13.09
CA LYS A 24 0.94 31.02 13.13
C LYS A 24 1.39 31.37 11.69
N LYS A 25 1.28 32.66 11.32
CA LYS A 25 1.75 33.17 10.02
C LYS A 25 3.15 32.63 9.75
N LYS A 26 3.33 31.97 8.60
CA LYS A 26 4.64 31.46 8.17
C LYS A 26 5.61 32.63 8.10
N LYS A 27 6.80 32.50 8.70
CA LYS A 27 7.88 33.51 8.62
C LYS A 27 8.30 33.80 7.17
N PHE A 28 8.14 32.82 6.28
CA PHE A 28 8.45 32.94 4.86
C PHE A 28 7.23 32.49 4.02
N PRO A 29 6.42 33.42 3.48
CA PRO A 29 5.20 33.08 2.76
C PRO A 29 5.46 32.39 1.40
N ASN A 30 6.62 32.62 0.79
CA ASN A 30 6.97 32.13 -0.55
C ASN A 30 7.83 30.85 -0.55
N LEU A 31 8.16 30.28 0.62
CA LEU A 31 8.91 29.01 0.70
C LEU A 31 7.96 27.84 0.96
N SER A 32 8.09 26.81 0.13
CA SER A 32 7.43 25.52 0.33
C SER A 32 8.23 24.64 1.27
N ASP A 33 7.61 24.16 2.35
CA ASP A 33 8.24 23.23 3.27
C ASP A 33 8.14 21.79 2.71
N LEU A 34 9.23 21.32 2.10
CA LEU A 34 9.35 19.98 1.54
C LEU A 34 9.19 18.87 2.60
N LYS A 35 9.46 19.15 3.89
CA LYS A 35 9.25 18.16 4.96
C LYS A 35 7.78 18.01 5.31
N GLN A 36 6.95 19.04 5.10
CA GLN A 36 5.50 18.93 5.32
C GLN A 36 4.83 18.08 4.25
N SER A 37 5.26 18.16 2.99
CA SER A 37 4.72 17.30 1.92
C SER A 37 5.09 15.83 2.09
N ALA A 38 6.26 15.53 2.70
CA ALA A 38 6.69 14.18 2.99
C ALA A 38 5.94 13.49 4.15
N ASN A 39 5.33 14.26 5.06
CA ASN A 39 4.64 13.75 6.26
C ASN A 39 3.13 13.52 6.06
N THR A 40 2.74 13.20 4.84
CA THR A 40 1.35 12.86 4.53
C THR A 40 1.00 11.46 5.03
N SER A 41 -0.29 11.25 5.29
CA SER A 41 -0.84 9.94 5.64
C SER A 41 -0.63 8.92 4.52
N ARG A 42 -0.68 9.37 3.25
CA ARG A 42 -0.33 8.56 2.07
C ARG A 42 1.12 8.04 2.15
N CYS A 43 2.11 8.90 2.39
CA CYS A 43 3.50 8.45 2.50
C CYS A 43 3.73 7.46 3.65
N ARG A 44 3.03 7.61 4.79
CA ARG A 44 3.14 6.65 5.90
C ARG A 44 2.57 5.29 5.52
N LEU A 45 1.44 5.25 4.82
CA LEU A 45 0.85 4.01 4.33
C LEU A 45 1.72 3.36 3.27
N GLU A 46 2.26 4.15 2.35
CA GLU A 46 3.13 3.64 1.30
C GLU A 46 4.32 2.90 1.90
N LYS A 47 4.94 3.47 2.93
CA LYS A 47 6.00 2.80 3.71
C LYS A 47 5.54 1.51 4.40
N LYS A 48 4.29 1.41 4.85
CA LYS A 48 3.77 0.20 5.52
C LYS A 48 3.35 -0.88 4.51
N VAL A 49 2.72 -0.50 3.42
CA VAL A 49 2.15 -1.41 2.40
C VAL A 49 3.22 -1.89 1.43
N PHE A 50 4.09 -1.00 0.97
CA PHE A 50 5.12 -1.30 -0.03
C PHE A 50 6.51 -1.54 0.57
N ASN A 51 6.58 -1.91 1.86
CA ASN A 51 7.88 -2.33 2.39
C ASN A 51 8.35 -3.64 1.75
N LYS A 52 9.67 -3.83 1.74
CA LYS A 52 10.32 -4.98 1.09
C LYS A 52 9.81 -6.33 1.61
N SER A 53 9.51 -6.47 2.91
CA SER A 53 9.06 -7.75 3.48
C SER A 53 7.61 -8.07 3.10
N ALA A 54 6.73 -7.07 3.06
CA ALA A 54 5.35 -7.20 2.57
C ALA A 54 5.35 -7.61 1.09
N MET A 55 6.13 -6.92 0.26
CA MET A 55 6.26 -7.25 -1.17
C MET A 55 6.81 -8.66 -1.39
N ARG A 56 7.80 -9.11 -0.60
CA ARG A 56 8.31 -10.49 -0.65
C ARG A 56 7.25 -11.52 -0.32
N ARG A 57 6.40 -11.28 0.70
CA ARG A 57 5.29 -12.21 1.04
C ARG A 57 4.28 -12.32 -0.10
N VAL A 58 3.90 -11.19 -0.69
CA VAL A 58 3.00 -11.18 -1.87
C VAL A 58 3.62 -11.98 -3.02
N ALA A 59 4.89 -11.73 -3.34
CA ALA A 59 5.59 -12.46 -4.40
C ALA A 59 5.64 -13.98 -4.15
N GLN A 60 5.88 -14.42 -2.90
CA GLN A 60 5.88 -15.85 -2.55
C GLN A 60 4.50 -16.51 -2.75
N VAL A 61 3.42 -15.84 -2.34
CA VAL A 61 2.06 -16.34 -2.54
C VAL A 61 1.72 -16.41 -4.02
N MET A 62 2.08 -15.38 -4.79
CA MET A 62 1.88 -15.36 -6.25
C MET A 62 2.66 -16.48 -6.95
N ALA A 63 3.93 -16.71 -6.58
CA ALA A 63 4.73 -17.80 -7.13
C ALA A 63 4.13 -19.20 -6.83
N LYS A 64 3.57 -19.39 -5.63
CA LYS A 64 2.87 -20.63 -5.27
C LYS A 64 1.60 -20.83 -6.11
N ALA A 65 0.83 -19.76 -6.33
CA ALA A 65 -0.37 -19.81 -7.16
C ALA A 65 -0.03 -20.11 -8.62
N ASP A 66 1.01 -19.47 -9.15
CA ASP A 66 1.49 -19.69 -10.52
C ASP A 66 2.00 -21.13 -10.72
N ARG A 67 2.77 -21.67 -9.76
CA ARG A 67 3.18 -23.07 -9.78
C ARG A 67 1.98 -24.02 -9.85
N ARG A 68 0.95 -23.82 -9.02
CA ARG A 68 -0.27 -24.67 -9.04
C ARG A 68 -0.99 -24.63 -10.37
N LYS A 69 -1.05 -23.46 -11.01
CA LYS A 69 -1.60 -23.33 -12.37
C LYS A 69 -0.81 -24.20 -13.33
N HIS A 70 0.52 -24.10 -13.32
CA HIS A 70 1.36 -24.91 -14.21
C HIS A 70 1.24 -26.41 -13.93
N ASP A 71 1.25 -26.83 -12.66
CA ASP A 71 1.10 -28.24 -12.27
C ASP A 71 -0.23 -28.85 -12.76
N LYS A 72 -1.31 -28.05 -12.80
CA LYS A 72 -2.63 -28.51 -13.27
C LYS A 72 -2.64 -28.83 -14.77
N PHE A 73 -1.83 -28.12 -15.56
CA PHE A 73 -1.82 -28.24 -17.02
C PHE A 73 -0.61 -29.00 -17.56
N SER A 74 0.45 -29.21 -16.77
CA SER A 74 1.65 -29.92 -17.18
C SER A 74 1.43 -31.42 -17.42
N ASN A 75 0.49 -32.04 -16.70
CA ASN A 75 0.20 -33.47 -16.80
C ASN A 75 -0.82 -33.83 -17.90
N GLN A 76 -1.28 -32.85 -18.69
CA GLN A 76 -2.33 -33.09 -19.70
C GLN A 76 -1.84 -33.87 -20.93
N PHE A 77 -0.53 -33.97 -21.16
CA PHE A 77 0.05 -34.76 -22.24
C PHE A 77 0.06 -36.27 -21.97
N ASN A 78 -0.23 -36.72 -20.74
CA ASN A 78 -0.20 -38.14 -20.35
C ASN A 78 -1.56 -38.85 -20.46
N TYR A 79 -2.64 -38.17 -20.84
CA TYR A 79 -3.96 -38.81 -21.00
C TYR A 79 -4.22 -39.34 -22.42
N SER A 80 -3.29 -39.18 -23.36
CA SER A 80 -3.45 -39.62 -24.76
C SER A 80 -2.61 -40.84 -25.14
N LEU A 81 -2.01 -41.55 -24.18
CA LEU A 81 -1.13 -42.70 -24.43
C LEU A 81 -1.60 -44.02 -23.80
N ASN A 82 -2.89 -44.12 -23.46
CA ASN A 82 -3.57 -45.38 -23.10
C ASN A 82 -4.71 -45.65 -24.08
#